data_AF-A0A835A7I8-F1
#
_entry.id   AF-A0A835A7I8-F1
#
_cell.length_a   1.000
_cell.length_b   1.000
_cell.length_c   1.000
_cell.angle_alpha   90.00
_cell.angle_beta   90.00
_cell.angle_gamma   90.00
#
_symmetry.space_group_name_H-M   'P 1'
#
loop_
_entity.id
_entity.type
_entity.pdbx_description
1 polymer ?
#
loop_
_entity_poly.entity_id
_entity_poly.type
_entity_poly.pdbx_seq_one_letter_code
_entity_poly.pdbx_strand_id
1 'polypeptide(L)'
;MMLIRPPRFLSPSPAAGPRVPRLRRPLDASRIFSSPRPPGRRPRAAPPTSTDLRRLTARIVELTRRRQLAQIMEEVEAARRRGRGAGALNTIVMNAVLEACVRCGDVDRALRLFEEMRGPRGCGVDGVSYGILLKGLGIARRIDEAFEILESIEKDSSIGSPRLSPHLICGFLNALIEAGDMRRANALVARFRKVLYEGHSVLLYNLLMKGYIKSNFPLGALTVKDEILRQGLKPDRLTYNTIISACVKSAEIDKAIQFLEDMKEEAKRESNPELLPDAVTYTTLLKGLGNSGDLYSVLKIVVEMKSSLLSVDRTAYTSMIDALLACGSIDGALCIFGDIIKQAGSNKDLRPKPHLYLSIMRAFATRGDVDMVMRLNKRMWPDSVGSISRAAKEEAQELLMEAAINNNQIDLARGLLRRIVNEKECFSWSSRVGLVAVKVESLSGFTNSLLRPHVFPQIILNDPVEKYMVPFQESRPLPADAILRKVVMRFLKDRSVPLVDDWGGCVGIVHRDDCTKLDAPLLSMSRGPPLCVPTSTTVEHVIDLLLREKSEMVVVVKSGNMYEGNYTSSSRPLGVFSLAILWNFSGDCSSDIHDADISRVTTLMQELQDAEACNCG
;
A
#
# COMPACT_ATOMS: atom_id res chain seq x y z
N MET A 1 -45.42 -28.06 17.26
CA MET A 1 -46.47 -27.12 17.70
C MET A 1 -45.87 -25.72 17.58
N MET A 2 -46.61 -24.80 16.94
CA MET A 2 -46.32 -23.39 16.63
C MET A 2 -45.15 -23.05 15.68
N LEU A 3 -45.52 -22.99 14.40
CA LEU A 3 -44.86 -22.27 13.31
C LEU A 3 -44.91 -20.74 13.56
N ILE A 4 -43.77 -20.06 13.52
CA ILE A 4 -43.72 -18.58 13.45
C ILE A 4 -43.25 -18.19 12.04
N ARG A 5 -44.15 -17.50 11.32
CA ARG A 5 -43.95 -16.97 9.96
C ARG A 5 -43.06 -15.71 9.98
N PRO A 6 -42.36 -15.40 8.87
CA PRO A 6 -41.58 -14.17 8.73
C PRO A 6 -42.48 -12.94 8.45
N PRO A 7 -42.04 -11.71 8.78
CA PRO A 7 -42.82 -10.50 8.59
C PRO A 7 -42.88 -10.09 7.11
N ARG A 8 -44.10 -9.79 6.65
CA ARG A 8 -44.38 -9.10 5.38
C ARG A 8 -44.17 -7.59 5.60
N PHE A 9 -43.34 -6.94 4.77
CA PHE A 9 -43.34 -5.48 4.66
C PHE A 9 -43.65 -5.04 3.24
N LEU A 10 -44.50 -4.02 3.19
CA LEU A 10 -45.28 -3.51 2.07
C LEU A 10 -44.41 -2.81 1.00
N SER A 11 -44.77 -3.04 -0.26
CA SER A 11 -44.38 -2.26 -1.44
C SER A 11 -45.02 -0.86 -1.43
N PRO A 12 -44.34 0.21 -1.91
CA PRO A 12 -44.99 1.47 -2.23
C PRO A 12 -45.34 1.56 -3.74
N SER A 13 -46.58 1.94 -4.02
CA SER A 13 -47.08 2.41 -5.33
C SER A 13 -46.89 3.95 -5.44
N PRO A 14 -46.89 4.57 -6.64
CA PRO A 14 -46.40 5.93 -6.84
C PRO A 14 -47.50 6.98 -6.62
N ALA A 15 -47.17 8.12 -6.01
CA ALA A 15 -48.09 9.25 -5.87
C ALA A 15 -47.43 10.61 -6.17
N ALA A 16 -48.00 11.26 -7.20
CA ALA A 16 -48.20 12.69 -7.47
C ALA A 16 -47.26 13.75 -6.84
N GLY A 17 -46.60 14.52 -7.72
CA GLY A 17 -45.82 15.72 -7.36
C GLY A 17 -46.67 16.96 -7.05
N PRO A 18 -46.08 17.98 -6.39
CA PRO A 18 -46.82 19.18 -6.01
C PRO A 18 -46.81 20.26 -7.10
N ARG A 19 -47.95 20.96 -7.16
CA ARG A 19 -48.33 22.05 -8.06
C ARG A 19 -47.62 23.36 -7.70
N VAL A 20 -47.21 24.11 -8.74
CA VAL A 20 -46.70 25.49 -8.66
C VAL A 20 -47.87 26.48 -8.86
N PRO A 21 -48.00 27.58 -8.10
CA PRO A 21 -48.95 28.65 -8.42
C PRO A 21 -48.33 29.68 -9.38
N ARG A 22 -49.08 30.03 -10.43
CA ARG A 22 -48.84 31.19 -11.32
C ARG A 22 -49.56 32.43 -10.78
N LEU A 23 -49.09 33.62 -11.19
CA LEU A 23 -49.79 34.92 -11.45
C LEU A 23 -48.75 36.05 -11.21
N ARG A 24 -48.51 37.11 -12.01
CA ARG A 24 -49.08 37.74 -13.22
C ARG A 24 -47.98 38.60 -13.89
N ARG A 25 -48.04 38.78 -15.22
CA ARG A 25 -47.41 39.93 -15.95
C ARG A 25 -48.29 41.18 -15.80
N PRO A 26 -47.74 42.40 -15.96
CA PRO A 26 -47.77 43.15 -17.25
C PRO A 26 -46.41 43.84 -17.54
N LEU A 27 -46.05 44.46 -18.67
CA LEU A 27 -46.59 44.81 -19.98
C LEU A 27 -45.38 45.22 -20.86
N ASP A 28 -45.48 45.03 -22.18
CA ASP A 28 -44.57 45.54 -23.22
C ASP A 28 -44.50 47.08 -23.24
N ALA A 29 -43.35 47.66 -23.66
CA ALA A 29 -43.27 48.40 -24.93
C ALA A 29 -41.90 49.11 -25.17
N SER A 30 -41.44 48.89 -26.41
CA SER A 30 -40.73 49.80 -27.34
C SER A 30 -39.27 50.23 -27.16
N ARG A 31 -38.54 49.97 -28.25
CA ARG A 31 -37.18 50.36 -28.65
C ARG A 31 -37.09 51.86 -28.96
N ILE A 32 -35.96 52.50 -28.60
CA ILE A 32 -35.35 53.61 -29.37
C ILE A 32 -33.82 53.49 -29.31
N PHE A 33 -33.17 53.60 -30.47
CA PHE A 33 -31.73 53.55 -30.72
C PHE A 33 -31.03 54.89 -30.40
N SER A 34 -29.69 54.81 -30.24
CA SER A 34 -28.63 55.80 -30.58
C SER A 34 -28.06 56.80 -29.52
N SER A 35 -26.79 56.60 -29.12
CA SER A 35 -25.61 57.42 -29.53
C SER A 35 -24.37 57.17 -28.62
N PRO A 36 -23.12 57.27 -29.13
CA PRO A 36 -21.89 56.95 -28.39
C PRO A 36 -21.28 58.18 -27.67
N ARG A 37 -20.74 57.97 -26.45
CA ARG A 37 -20.00 58.99 -25.67
C ARG A 37 -18.47 58.79 -25.74
N PRO A 38 -17.67 59.88 -25.63
CA PRO A 38 -16.24 59.94 -26.00
C PRO A 38 -15.28 59.34 -24.96
N PRO A 39 -13.98 59.12 -25.28
CA PRO A 39 -13.06 58.41 -24.40
C PRO A 39 -12.59 59.30 -23.24
N GLY A 40 -13.09 59.05 -22.04
CA GLY A 40 -12.62 59.64 -20.80
C GLY A 40 -11.31 59.01 -20.32
N ARG A 41 -10.37 59.86 -19.89
CA ARG A 41 -9.05 59.53 -19.31
C ARG A 41 -9.11 58.39 -18.29
N ARG A 42 -8.18 57.42 -18.40
CA ARG A 42 -7.97 56.36 -17.39
C ARG A 42 -7.66 56.97 -16.02
N PRO A 43 -8.33 56.55 -14.92
CA PRO A 43 -7.96 56.99 -13.58
C PRO A 43 -6.62 56.36 -13.18
N ARG A 44 -5.74 57.15 -12.55
CA ARG A 44 -4.58 56.63 -11.80
C ARG A 44 -5.09 55.70 -10.70
N ALA A 45 -4.67 54.44 -10.71
CA ALA A 45 -5.10 53.44 -9.74
C ALA A 45 -4.45 53.67 -8.36
N ALA A 46 -5.28 53.57 -7.31
CA ALA A 46 -4.88 53.65 -5.91
C ALA A 46 -4.05 52.41 -5.48
N PRO A 47 -3.20 52.52 -4.43
CA PRO A 47 -2.39 51.40 -3.94
C PRO A 47 -3.26 50.22 -3.47
N PRO A 48 -2.73 48.98 -3.50
CA PRO A 48 -3.48 47.77 -3.13
C PRO A 48 -3.92 47.83 -1.67
N THR A 49 -5.20 47.53 -1.44
CA THR A 49 -5.80 47.53 -0.09
C THR A 49 -5.46 46.24 0.66
N SER A 50 -5.51 46.26 2.01
CA SER A 50 -5.23 45.07 2.85
C SER A 50 -6.15 43.87 2.53
N THR A 51 -7.34 44.14 1.99
CA THR A 51 -8.30 43.14 1.51
C THR A 51 -7.84 42.43 0.23
N ASP A 52 -7.10 43.10 -0.65
CA ASP A 52 -6.58 42.52 -1.89
C ASP A 52 -5.45 41.52 -1.62
N LEU A 53 -4.59 41.81 -0.63
CA LEU A 53 -3.50 40.91 -0.23
C LEU A 53 -4.02 39.63 0.44
N ARG A 54 -5.05 39.71 1.29
CA ARG A 54 -5.67 38.52 1.91
C ARG A 54 -6.31 37.59 0.87
N ARG A 55 -6.98 38.15 -0.13
CA ARG A 55 -7.55 37.39 -1.25
C ARG A 55 -6.45 36.71 -2.07
N LEU A 56 -5.34 37.41 -2.32
CA LEU A 56 -4.19 36.86 -3.00
C LEU A 56 -3.55 35.70 -2.21
N THR A 57 -3.34 35.85 -0.89
CA THR A 57 -2.82 34.75 -0.05
C THR A 57 -3.73 33.52 -0.09
N ALA A 58 -5.05 33.70 0.06
CA ALA A 58 -6.01 32.60 0.00
C ALA A 58 -5.99 31.89 -1.36
N ARG A 59 -5.86 32.66 -2.46
CA ARG A 59 -5.73 32.12 -3.81
C ARG A 59 -4.45 31.32 -3.99
N ILE A 60 -3.32 31.82 -3.47
CA ILE A 60 -2.02 31.12 -3.50
C ILE A 60 -2.12 29.80 -2.73
N VAL A 61 -2.72 29.78 -1.54
CA VAL A 61 -2.90 28.55 -0.75
C VAL A 61 -3.75 27.51 -1.49
N GLU A 62 -4.82 27.93 -2.17
CA GLU A 62 -5.67 27.04 -2.96
C GLU A 62 -4.90 26.45 -4.16
N LEU A 63 -4.18 27.29 -4.92
CA LEU A 63 -3.36 26.82 -6.04
C LEU A 63 -2.20 25.91 -5.59
N THR A 64 -1.68 26.16 -4.38
CA THR A 64 -0.64 25.32 -3.76
C THR A 64 -1.15 23.91 -3.50
N ARG A 65 -2.40 23.77 -3.03
CA ARG A 65 -3.03 22.44 -2.85
C ARG A 65 -3.17 21.68 -4.17
N ARG A 66 -3.35 22.40 -5.28
CA ARG A 66 -3.45 21.86 -6.64
C ARG A 66 -2.09 21.69 -7.35
N ARG A 67 -0.98 22.06 -6.69
CA ARG A 67 0.39 22.04 -7.23
C ARG A 67 0.58 22.85 -8.53
N GLN A 68 -0.16 23.96 -8.68
CA GLN A 68 -0.12 24.80 -9.89
C GLN A 68 0.87 25.97 -9.74
N LEU A 69 2.17 25.67 -9.65
CA LEU A 69 3.20 26.69 -9.37
C LEU A 69 3.27 27.81 -10.42
N ALA A 70 3.13 27.48 -11.71
CA ALA A 70 3.21 28.48 -12.79
C ALA A 70 2.13 29.57 -12.66
N GLN A 71 0.90 29.18 -12.32
CA GLN A 71 -0.22 30.10 -12.12
C GLN A 71 -0.01 30.97 -10.87
N ILE A 72 0.56 30.40 -9.80
CA ILE A 72 0.92 31.16 -8.59
C ILE A 72 1.92 32.26 -8.96
N MET A 73 2.95 31.94 -9.74
CA MET A 73 3.97 32.89 -10.14
C MET A 73 3.40 34.01 -11.02
N GLU A 74 2.54 33.68 -11.98
CA GLU A 74 1.89 34.67 -12.85
C GLU A 74 1.04 35.67 -12.05
N GLU A 75 0.27 35.18 -11.07
CA GLU A 75 -0.57 35.99 -10.19
C GLU A 75 0.27 36.92 -9.28
N VAL A 76 1.38 36.40 -8.75
CA VAL A 76 2.31 37.15 -7.91
C VAL A 76 3.03 38.23 -8.72
N GLU A 77 3.47 37.91 -9.94
CA GLU A 77 4.07 38.89 -10.85
C GLU A 77 3.05 39.95 -11.29
N ALA A 78 1.81 39.55 -11.57
CA ALA A 78 0.73 40.49 -11.87
C ALA A 78 0.45 41.41 -10.68
N ALA A 79 0.53 40.90 -9.44
CA ALA A 79 0.43 41.72 -8.24
C ALA A 79 1.63 42.67 -8.08
N ARG A 80 2.86 42.22 -8.36
CA ARG A 80 4.07 43.07 -8.38
C ARG A 80 3.97 44.19 -9.42
N ARG A 81 3.47 43.89 -10.62
CA ARG A 81 3.27 44.88 -11.70
C ARG A 81 2.23 45.94 -11.32
N ARG A 82 1.19 45.56 -10.58
CA ARG A 82 0.13 46.47 -10.09
C ARG A 82 0.59 47.39 -8.94
N GLY A 83 1.65 47.03 -8.21
CA GLY A 83 2.11 47.74 -7.00
C GLY A 83 3.28 48.73 -7.17
N ARG A 84 3.67 49.12 -8.39
CA ARG A 84 4.82 50.03 -8.64
C ARG A 84 4.54 51.45 -8.11
N GLY A 85 4.85 51.68 -6.84
CA GLY A 85 4.80 53.01 -6.22
C GLY A 85 5.22 53.03 -4.75
N ALA A 86 4.68 52.14 -3.92
CA ALA A 86 5.03 52.02 -2.49
C ALA A 86 4.33 50.82 -1.80
N GLY A 87 4.03 49.75 -2.52
CA GLY A 87 3.33 48.57 -1.97
C GLY A 87 4.08 47.28 -2.29
N ALA A 88 5.25 47.08 -1.68
CA ALA A 88 5.91 45.77 -1.72
C ALA A 88 4.95 44.70 -1.17
N LEU A 89 4.90 43.53 -1.81
CA LEU A 89 4.18 42.38 -1.25
C LEU A 89 4.73 42.13 0.16
N ASN A 90 3.86 41.97 1.15
CA ASN A 90 4.30 41.77 2.52
C ASN A 90 4.92 40.38 2.70
N THR A 91 5.66 40.20 3.79
CA THR A 91 6.35 38.96 4.15
C THR A 91 5.39 37.77 4.21
N ILE A 92 4.13 37.96 4.62
CA ILE A 92 3.11 36.90 4.70
C ILE A 92 2.77 36.32 3.31
N VAL A 93 2.49 37.18 2.33
CA VAL A 93 2.20 36.73 0.96
C VAL A 93 3.42 36.02 0.38
N MET A 94 4.61 36.60 0.58
CA MET A 94 5.85 36.03 0.07
C MET A 94 6.22 34.69 0.74
N ASN A 95 5.97 34.53 2.04
CA ASN A 95 6.09 33.25 2.76
C ASN A 95 5.13 32.19 2.19
N ALA A 96 3.90 32.58 1.79
CA ALA A 96 2.98 31.65 1.13
C ALA A 96 3.50 31.19 -0.25
N VAL A 97 4.18 32.06 -0.99
CA VAL A 97 4.84 31.71 -2.27
C VAL A 97 6.06 30.82 -2.03
N LEU A 98 6.88 31.11 -1.01
CA LEU A 98 8.00 30.24 -0.61
C LEU A 98 7.50 28.82 -0.27
N GLU A 99 6.45 28.69 0.54
CA GLU A 99 5.86 27.39 0.88
C GLU A 99 5.28 26.69 -0.37
N ALA A 100 4.75 27.45 -1.33
CA ALA A 100 4.28 26.90 -2.60
C ALA A 100 5.42 26.33 -3.46
N CYS A 101 6.54 27.05 -3.58
CA CYS A 101 7.75 26.57 -4.26
C CYS A 101 8.25 25.27 -3.64
N VAL A 102 8.37 25.22 -2.30
CA VAL A 102 8.80 24.04 -1.55
C VAL A 102 7.86 22.85 -1.78
N ARG A 103 6.53 23.05 -1.69
CA ARG A 103 5.55 21.96 -1.91
C ARG A 103 5.50 21.43 -3.33
N CYS A 104 5.87 22.27 -4.30
CA CYS A 104 5.97 21.87 -5.70
C CYS A 104 7.34 21.27 -6.05
N GLY A 105 8.27 21.19 -5.09
CA GLY A 105 9.60 20.59 -5.26
C GLY A 105 10.65 21.51 -5.90
N ASP A 106 10.35 22.79 -6.11
CA ASP A 106 11.26 23.74 -6.75
C ASP A 106 11.98 24.59 -5.69
N VAL A 107 12.99 23.96 -5.07
CA VAL A 107 13.77 24.58 -3.98
C VAL A 107 14.72 25.67 -4.50
N ASP A 108 15.22 25.55 -5.74
CA ASP A 108 16.08 26.57 -6.34
C ASP A 108 15.33 27.89 -6.56
N ARG A 109 14.06 27.83 -6.99
CA ARG A 109 13.21 29.03 -7.02
C ARG A 109 12.94 29.58 -5.63
N ALA A 110 12.72 28.71 -4.64
CA ALA A 110 12.51 29.15 -3.26
C ALA A 110 13.73 29.92 -2.73
N LEU A 111 14.96 29.45 -2.98
CA LEU A 111 16.20 30.12 -2.60
C LEU A 111 16.37 31.47 -3.30
N ARG A 112 16.13 31.54 -4.62
CA ARG A 112 16.18 32.81 -5.36
C ARG A 112 15.15 33.83 -4.84
N LEU A 113 13.95 33.37 -4.52
CA LEU A 113 12.89 34.20 -3.97
C LEU A 113 13.26 34.70 -2.57
N PHE A 114 13.87 33.85 -1.76
CA PHE A 114 14.34 34.21 -0.42
C PHE A 114 15.41 35.31 -0.47
N GLU A 115 16.39 35.20 -1.39
CA GLU A 115 17.39 36.25 -1.59
C GLU A 115 16.77 37.57 -2.12
N GLU A 116 15.75 37.48 -2.98
CA GLU A 116 14.99 38.66 -3.40
C GLU A 116 14.27 39.34 -2.21
N MET A 117 13.67 38.54 -1.32
CA MET A 117 13.03 39.03 -0.10
C MET A 117 14.03 39.67 0.87
N ARG A 118 15.25 39.14 0.93
CA ARG A 118 16.37 39.61 1.76
C ARG A 118 17.03 40.89 1.24
N GLY A 119 16.97 41.14 -0.07
CA GLY A 119 17.62 42.29 -0.71
C GLY A 119 17.13 43.66 -0.20
N PRO A 120 17.87 44.75 -0.50
CA PRO A 120 17.60 46.10 0.02
C PRO A 120 16.26 46.73 -0.44
N ARG A 121 15.60 46.13 -1.42
CA ARG A 121 14.24 46.50 -1.90
C ARG A 121 13.19 45.41 -1.63
N GLY A 122 13.57 44.37 -0.88
CA GLY A 122 12.73 43.24 -0.53
C GLY A 122 11.77 43.54 0.63
N CYS A 123 10.87 42.60 0.90
CA CYS A 123 9.87 42.71 1.98
C CYS A 123 10.42 42.35 3.38
N GLY A 124 11.71 42.00 3.48
CA GLY A 124 12.29 41.38 4.66
C GLY A 124 11.93 39.90 4.78
N VAL A 125 12.70 39.20 5.60
CA VAL A 125 12.52 37.79 5.95
C VAL A 125 12.34 37.68 7.46
N ASP A 126 11.55 36.70 7.90
CA ASP A 126 11.28 36.42 9.31
C ASP A 126 11.59 34.95 9.65
N GLY A 127 11.44 34.57 10.93
CA GLY A 127 11.66 33.18 11.36
C GLY A 127 10.79 32.16 10.61
N VAL A 128 9.63 32.56 10.08
CA VAL A 128 8.77 31.71 9.25
C VAL A 128 9.40 31.50 7.87
N SER A 129 9.96 32.56 7.25
CA SER A 129 10.72 32.46 5.99
C SER A 129 11.86 31.45 6.12
N TYR A 130 12.68 31.54 7.19
CA TYR A 130 13.77 30.60 7.45
C TYR A 130 13.26 29.18 7.68
N GLY A 131 12.18 29.00 8.45
CA GLY A 131 11.59 27.67 8.70
C GLY A 131 11.06 26.97 7.45
N ILE A 132 10.42 27.72 6.54
CA ILE A 132 9.98 27.20 5.24
C ILE A 132 11.18 26.76 4.41
N LEU A 133 12.26 27.54 4.41
CA LEU A 133 13.45 27.25 3.63
C LEU A 133 14.20 26.02 4.16
N LEU A 134 14.40 25.92 5.48
CA LEU A 134 15.01 24.74 6.12
C LEU A 134 14.20 23.46 5.84
N LYS A 135 12.86 23.56 5.88
CA LYS A 135 11.98 22.46 5.49
C LYS A 135 12.17 22.07 4.03
N GLY A 136 12.24 23.04 3.12
CA GLY A 136 12.44 22.79 1.69
C GLY A 136 13.80 22.16 1.36
N LEU A 137 14.87 22.69 1.93
CA LEU A 137 16.22 22.14 1.79
C LEU A 137 16.31 20.71 2.35
N GLY A 138 15.66 20.44 3.48
CA GLY A 138 15.57 19.09 4.04
C GLY A 138 14.87 18.11 3.09
N ILE A 139 13.71 18.48 2.53
CA ILE A 139 12.99 17.65 1.55
C ILE A 139 13.83 17.41 0.29
N ALA A 140 14.56 18.41 -0.20
CA ALA A 140 15.47 18.29 -1.34
C ALA A 140 16.81 17.62 -1.01
N ARG A 141 17.02 17.15 0.22
CA ARG A 141 18.27 16.54 0.71
C ARG A 141 19.51 17.44 0.59
N ARG A 142 19.33 18.76 0.52
CA ARG A 142 20.40 19.78 0.51
C ARG A 142 20.73 20.19 1.93
N ILE A 143 21.21 19.21 2.71
CA ILE A 143 21.32 19.34 4.16
C ILE A 143 22.43 20.31 4.58
N ASP A 144 23.54 20.37 3.86
CA ASP A 144 24.68 21.21 4.21
C ASP A 144 24.31 22.70 4.12
N GLU A 145 23.60 23.12 3.06
CA GLU A 145 23.04 24.48 2.94
C GLU A 145 22.03 24.81 4.05
N ALA A 146 21.27 23.83 4.51
CA ALA A 146 20.34 24.03 5.63
C ALA A 146 21.10 24.27 6.96
N PHE A 147 22.23 23.58 7.17
CA PHE A 147 23.10 23.85 8.31
C PHE A 147 23.78 25.22 8.20
N GLU A 148 24.26 25.64 7.03
CA GLU A 148 24.82 26.98 6.82
C GLU A 148 23.83 28.09 7.20
N ILE A 149 22.57 27.94 6.79
CA ILE A 149 21.50 28.87 7.18
C ILE A 149 21.33 28.89 8.69
N LEU A 150 21.27 27.72 9.34
CA LEU A 150 21.10 27.64 10.79
C LEU A 150 22.29 28.27 11.56
N GLU A 151 23.52 28.09 11.07
CA GLU A 151 24.71 28.73 11.64
C GLU A 151 24.70 30.25 11.47
N SER A 152 24.17 30.75 10.35
CA SER A 152 24.00 32.19 10.14
C SER A 152 22.99 32.81 11.10
N ILE A 153 22.00 32.03 11.54
CA ILE A 153 21.02 32.41 12.55
C ILE A 153 21.66 32.43 13.94
N GLU A 154 22.49 31.41 14.26
CA GLU A 154 23.21 31.33 15.53
C GLU A 154 24.20 32.48 15.75
N LYS A 155 24.88 32.93 14.70
CA LYS A 155 25.87 34.02 14.76
C LYS A 155 25.25 35.42 14.73
N ASP A 156 23.92 35.55 14.89
CA ASP A 156 23.14 36.80 14.74
C ASP A 156 23.45 37.58 13.43
N SER A 157 24.01 36.90 12.42
CA SER A 157 24.48 37.48 11.17
C SER A 157 23.39 37.49 10.08
N SER A 158 22.20 37.03 10.44
CA SER A 158 21.06 36.83 9.54
C SER A 158 20.15 38.06 9.52
N ILE A 159 19.72 38.45 8.31
CA ILE A 159 18.81 39.59 8.11
C ILE A 159 17.43 39.22 8.66
N GLY A 160 16.78 40.15 9.36
CA GLY A 160 15.48 39.93 10.02
C GLY A 160 15.56 39.45 11.47
N SER A 161 16.78 39.26 12.00
CA SER A 161 17.04 38.88 13.40
C SER A 161 16.19 37.69 13.90
N PRO A 162 16.11 36.59 13.14
CA PRO A 162 15.38 35.40 13.57
C PRO A 162 15.98 34.87 14.88
N ARG A 163 15.18 34.75 15.92
CA ARG A 163 15.61 34.06 17.14
C ARG A 163 15.61 32.56 16.90
N LEU A 164 16.66 31.87 17.35
CA LEU A 164 16.65 30.42 17.50
C LEU A 164 15.48 30.03 18.40
N SER A 165 14.43 29.48 17.81
CA SER A 165 13.25 29.03 18.51
C SER A 165 13.17 27.50 18.43
N PRO A 166 12.60 26.84 19.45
CA PRO A 166 12.36 25.39 19.40
C PRO A 166 11.55 24.98 18.16
N HIS A 167 10.61 25.82 17.70
CA HIS A 167 9.81 25.55 16.50
C HIS A 167 10.64 25.50 15.21
N LEU A 168 11.63 26.37 15.06
CA LEU A 168 12.52 26.39 13.90
C LEU A 168 13.38 25.11 13.86
N ILE A 169 13.96 24.75 15.01
CA ILE A 169 14.81 23.56 15.14
C ILE A 169 13.98 22.28 14.96
N CYS A 170 12.80 22.18 15.58
CA CYS A 170 11.87 21.05 15.39
C CYS A 170 11.39 20.94 13.93
N GLY A 171 11.18 22.07 13.24
CA GLY A 171 10.84 22.11 11.82
C GLY A 171 11.94 21.49 10.96
N PHE A 172 13.20 21.87 11.21
CA PHE A 172 14.35 21.31 10.51
C PHE A 172 14.59 19.85 10.88
N LEU A 173 14.45 19.49 12.16
CA LEU A 173 14.51 18.10 12.64
C LEU A 173 13.49 17.21 11.92
N ASN A 174 12.23 17.65 11.81
CA ASN A 174 11.22 16.92 11.06
C ASN A 174 11.61 16.78 9.58
N ALA A 175 12.23 17.79 8.97
CA ALA A 175 12.71 17.71 7.59
C ALA A 175 13.84 16.68 7.42
N LEU A 176 14.80 16.60 8.36
CA LEU A 176 15.84 15.57 8.39
C LEU A 176 15.25 14.16 8.56
N ILE A 177 14.27 14.01 9.44
CA ILE A 177 13.54 12.75 9.64
C ILE A 177 12.77 12.33 8.38
N GLU A 178 12.11 13.27 7.70
CA GLU A 178 11.44 13.00 6.43
C GLU A 178 12.44 12.64 5.31
N ALA A 179 13.65 13.19 5.33
CA ALA A 179 14.72 12.85 4.41
C ALA A 179 15.35 11.47 4.68
N GLY A 180 15.22 10.95 5.91
CA GLY A 180 15.79 9.69 6.37
C GLY A 180 17.17 9.81 7.03
N ASP A 181 17.69 11.04 7.24
CA ASP A 181 19.03 11.27 7.81
C ASP A 181 18.99 11.38 9.34
N MET A 182 18.86 10.24 10.01
CA MET A 182 18.81 10.20 11.48
C MET A 182 20.15 10.53 12.15
N ARG A 183 21.28 10.36 11.46
CA ARG A 183 22.60 10.71 12.01
C ARG A 183 22.71 12.22 12.24
N ARG A 184 22.40 13.02 11.21
CA ARG A 184 22.38 14.48 11.35
C ARG A 184 21.23 14.97 12.22
N ALA A 185 20.08 14.29 12.23
CA ALA A 185 18.98 14.60 13.15
C ALA A 185 19.42 14.51 14.62
N ASN A 186 20.12 13.43 15.00
CA ASN A 186 20.64 13.25 16.36
C ASN A 186 21.74 14.27 16.69
N ALA A 187 22.61 14.58 15.73
CA ALA A 187 23.63 15.63 15.90
C ALA A 187 23.01 17.01 16.12
N LEU A 188 21.93 17.34 15.39
CA LEU A 188 21.17 18.58 15.56
C LEU A 188 20.58 18.69 16.97
N VAL A 189 19.96 17.62 17.47
CA VAL A 189 19.40 17.59 18.83
C VAL A 189 20.50 17.71 19.89
N ALA A 190 21.65 17.07 19.69
CA ALA A 190 22.79 17.20 20.60
C ALA A 190 23.35 18.64 20.63
N ARG A 191 23.49 19.28 19.47
CA ARG A 191 24.00 20.65 19.33
C ARG A 191 23.07 21.68 19.98
N PHE A 192 21.76 21.57 19.75
CA PHE A 192 20.77 22.51 20.28
C PHE A 192 20.04 22.03 21.53
N ARG A 193 20.66 21.12 22.30
CA ARG A 193 20.05 20.53 23.50
C ARG A 193 19.55 21.58 24.48
N LYS A 194 20.35 22.62 24.79
CA LYS A 194 19.93 23.66 25.75
C LYS A 194 18.66 24.40 25.27
N VAL A 195 18.65 24.85 24.02
CA VAL A 195 17.52 25.59 23.41
C VAL A 195 16.26 24.71 23.32
N LEU A 196 16.43 23.44 22.97
CA LEU A 196 15.31 22.49 22.81
C LEU A 196 14.70 22.06 24.14
N TYR A 197 15.53 21.89 25.18
CA TYR A 197 15.09 21.38 26.48
C TYR A 197 14.61 22.50 27.41
N GLU A 198 15.13 23.73 27.30
CA GLU A 198 14.60 24.90 28.03
C GLU A 198 13.12 25.18 27.67
N GLY A 199 12.70 24.81 26.45
CA GLY A 199 11.32 24.92 25.98
C GLY A 199 10.36 23.76 26.35
N HIS A 200 10.82 22.71 27.04
CA HIS A 200 9.99 21.61 27.58
C HIS A 200 8.98 21.01 26.57
N SER A 201 9.37 20.77 25.32
CA SER A 201 8.40 20.41 24.27
C SER A 201 8.30 18.89 24.04
N VAL A 202 7.16 18.29 24.41
CA VAL A 202 6.76 16.92 24.03
C VAL A 202 6.84 16.70 22.50
N LEU A 203 6.69 17.79 21.71
CA LEU A 203 6.85 17.78 20.26
C LEU A 203 8.23 17.26 19.81
N LEU A 204 9.31 17.64 20.49
CA LEU A 204 10.67 17.20 20.16
C LEU A 204 10.77 15.67 20.21
N TYR A 205 10.27 15.10 21.30
CA TYR A 205 10.31 13.66 21.53
C TYR A 205 9.39 12.90 20.59
N ASN A 206 8.20 13.43 20.31
CA ASN A 206 7.30 12.87 19.29
C ASN A 206 7.95 12.84 17.89
N LEU A 207 8.71 13.87 17.54
CA LEU A 207 9.50 13.88 16.29
C LEU A 207 10.62 12.83 16.33
N LEU A 208 11.39 12.76 17.41
CA LEU A 208 12.45 11.75 17.55
C LEU A 208 11.91 10.32 17.44
N MET A 209 10.81 10.01 18.14
CA MET A 209 10.16 8.70 18.04
C MET A 209 9.69 8.40 16.61
N LYS A 210 9.08 9.37 15.93
CA LYS A 210 8.72 9.25 14.51
C LYS A 210 9.94 8.94 13.64
N GLY A 211 11.08 9.59 13.91
CA GLY A 211 12.36 9.35 13.26
C GLY A 211 12.87 7.93 13.45
N TYR A 212 12.96 7.46 14.70
CA TYR A 212 13.40 6.11 15.03
C TYR A 212 12.53 5.03 14.38
N ILE A 213 11.21 5.22 14.37
CA ILE A 213 10.27 4.30 13.70
C ILE A 213 10.48 4.27 12.18
N LYS A 214 10.82 5.40 11.56
CA LYS A 214 11.06 5.48 10.11
C LYS A 214 12.39 4.85 9.71
N SER A 215 13.42 4.97 10.53
CA SER A 215 14.75 4.39 10.28
C SER A 215 14.87 2.92 10.68
N ASN A 216 13.74 2.20 10.76
CA ASN A 216 13.67 0.79 11.14
C ASN A 216 14.35 0.48 12.49
N PHE A 217 14.39 1.45 13.41
CA PHE A 217 14.85 1.28 14.78
C PHE A 217 13.73 1.58 15.80
N PRO A 218 12.57 0.92 15.69
CA PRO A 218 11.40 1.19 16.52
C PRO A 218 11.64 1.09 18.04
N LEU A 219 12.53 0.20 18.50
CA LEU A 219 12.86 0.06 19.91
C LEU A 219 13.55 1.31 20.50
N GLY A 220 14.15 2.16 19.66
CA GLY A 220 14.65 3.47 20.07
C GLY A 220 13.56 4.36 20.66
N ALA A 221 12.29 4.20 20.25
CA ALA A 221 11.17 4.93 20.81
C ALA A 221 10.93 4.63 22.31
N LEU A 222 11.35 3.46 22.81
CA LEU A 222 11.24 3.11 24.23
C LEU A 222 12.16 3.98 25.09
N THR A 223 13.41 4.17 24.63
CA THR A 223 14.38 5.03 25.33
C THR A 223 13.94 6.48 25.42
N VAL A 224 13.10 6.92 24.46
CA VAL A 224 12.53 8.26 24.44
C VAL A 224 11.46 8.44 25.52
N LYS A 225 10.63 7.43 25.84
CA LYS A 225 9.70 7.48 26.99
C LYS A 225 10.46 7.75 28.29
N ASP A 226 11.54 7.02 28.52
CA ASP A 226 12.35 7.17 29.73
C ASP A 226 13.04 8.53 29.78
N GLU A 227 13.45 9.10 28.65
CA GLU A 227 13.97 10.46 28.56
C GLU A 227 12.90 11.52 28.88
N ILE A 228 11.68 11.38 28.33
CA ILE A 228 10.54 12.27 28.64
C ILE A 228 10.33 12.32 30.16
N LEU A 229 10.27 11.15 30.81
CA LEU A 229 10.08 11.04 32.25
C LEU A 229 11.27 11.61 33.04
N ARG A 230 12.51 11.36 32.62
CA ARG A 230 13.72 11.92 33.26
C ARG A 230 13.80 13.45 33.18
N GLN A 231 13.22 14.06 32.15
CA GLN A 231 13.09 15.50 32.05
C GLN A 231 11.89 16.08 32.82
N GLY A 232 11.17 15.25 33.59
CA GLY A 232 9.97 15.67 34.32
C GLY A 232 8.77 15.97 33.41
N LEU A 233 8.83 15.55 32.14
CA LEU A 233 7.73 15.69 31.21
C LEU A 233 6.79 14.49 31.30
N LYS A 234 5.53 14.71 30.94
CA LYS A 234 4.51 13.66 30.93
C LYS A 234 4.25 13.19 29.50
N PRO A 235 4.34 11.87 29.23
CA PRO A 235 3.91 11.31 27.97
C PRO A 235 2.45 11.66 27.66
N ASP A 236 2.17 12.11 26.45
CA ASP A 236 0.81 12.33 25.96
C ASP A 236 0.26 11.12 25.21
N ARG A 237 -1.02 11.16 24.81
CA ARG A 237 -1.63 10.09 24.01
C ARG A 237 -0.86 9.79 22.72
N LEU A 238 -0.30 10.83 22.08
CA LEU A 238 0.50 10.66 20.86
C LEU A 238 1.78 9.87 21.14
N THR A 239 2.44 10.12 22.28
CA THR A 239 3.62 9.39 22.75
C THR A 239 3.31 7.91 22.89
N TYR A 240 2.26 7.55 23.64
CA TYR A 240 1.85 6.15 23.81
C TYR A 240 1.45 5.48 22.50
N ASN A 241 0.64 6.13 21.65
CA ASN A 241 0.28 5.59 20.34
C ASN A 241 1.52 5.32 19.46
N THR A 242 2.53 6.19 19.55
CA THR A 242 3.77 6.04 18.80
C THR A 242 4.60 4.86 19.32
N ILE A 243 4.73 4.71 20.63
CA ILE A 243 5.44 3.59 21.27
C ILE A 243 4.75 2.26 20.98
N ILE A 244 3.42 2.20 21.10
CA ILE A 244 2.62 1.01 20.78
C ILE A 244 2.82 0.63 19.30
N SER A 245 2.78 1.61 18.39
CA SER A 245 3.05 1.39 16.96
C SER A 245 4.47 0.85 16.72
N ALA A 246 5.46 1.35 17.45
CA ALA A 246 6.83 0.88 17.37
C ALA A 246 6.96 -0.58 17.84
N CYS A 247 6.35 -0.93 18.96
CA CYS A 247 6.33 -2.30 19.48
C CYS A 247 5.68 -3.26 18.48
N VAL A 248 4.51 -2.89 17.93
CA VAL A 248 3.82 -3.67 16.90
C VAL A 248 4.69 -3.90 15.65
N LYS A 249 5.41 -2.86 15.19
CA LYS A 249 6.33 -2.99 14.05
C LYS A 249 7.54 -3.87 14.34
N SER A 250 7.94 -3.97 15.61
CA SER A 250 9.04 -4.82 16.06
C SER A 250 8.60 -6.26 16.37
N ALA A 251 7.31 -6.59 16.15
CA ALA A 251 6.68 -7.84 16.60
C ALA A 251 6.74 -8.08 18.13
N GLU A 252 6.96 -7.01 18.92
CA GLU A 252 7.00 -7.04 20.40
C GLU A 252 5.59 -6.78 20.97
N ILE A 253 4.66 -7.69 20.68
CA ILE A 253 3.23 -7.52 20.97
C ILE A 253 2.96 -7.44 22.48
N ASP A 254 3.67 -8.23 23.29
CA ASP A 254 3.50 -8.22 24.75
C ASP A 254 3.79 -6.84 25.35
N LYS A 255 4.88 -6.20 24.90
CA LYS A 255 5.21 -4.82 25.29
C LYS A 255 4.16 -3.83 24.81
N ALA A 256 3.61 -4.02 23.62
CA ALA A 256 2.54 -3.16 23.10
C ALA A 256 1.27 -3.22 23.99
N ILE A 257 0.91 -4.41 24.47
CA ILE A 257 -0.20 -4.60 25.41
C ILE A 257 0.14 -3.99 26.78
N GLN A 258 1.37 -4.18 27.26
CA GLN A 258 1.82 -3.57 28.51
C GLN A 258 1.69 -2.04 28.46
N PHE A 259 2.13 -1.40 27.37
CA PHE A 259 1.99 0.05 27.22
C PHE A 259 0.54 0.54 27.11
N LEU A 260 -0.38 -0.29 26.61
CA LEU A 260 -1.81 0.02 26.66
C LEU A 260 -2.32 0.07 28.10
N GLU A 261 -1.93 -0.91 28.94
CA GLU A 261 -2.32 -0.93 30.34
C GLU A 261 -1.67 0.22 31.12
N ASP A 262 -0.36 0.48 30.91
CA ASP A 262 0.34 1.65 31.47
C ASP A 262 -0.41 2.95 31.14
N MET A 263 -0.84 3.13 29.89
CA MET A 263 -1.57 4.32 29.43
C MET A 263 -2.91 4.49 30.17
N LYS A 264 -3.64 3.39 30.40
CA LYS A 264 -4.91 3.41 31.14
C LYS A 264 -4.71 3.69 32.62
N GLU A 265 -3.71 3.08 33.24
CA GLU A 265 -3.38 3.28 34.65
C GLU A 265 -2.95 4.73 34.89
N GLU A 266 -2.11 5.28 34.01
CA GLU A 266 -1.68 6.67 34.06
C GLU A 266 -2.85 7.64 33.87
N ALA A 267 -3.72 7.39 32.88
CA ALA A 267 -4.92 8.20 32.66
C ALA A 267 -5.83 8.25 33.88
N LYS A 268 -5.98 7.11 34.60
CA LYS A 268 -6.74 7.04 35.86
C LYS A 268 -6.02 7.78 36.99
N ARG A 269 -4.72 7.56 37.16
CA ARG A 269 -3.90 8.17 38.21
C ARG A 269 -3.92 9.69 38.14
N GLU A 270 -3.82 10.24 36.93
CA GLU A 270 -3.83 11.69 36.71
C GLU A 270 -5.23 12.27 36.51
N SER A 271 -6.27 11.44 36.52
CA SER A 271 -7.64 11.84 36.12
C SER A 271 -7.65 12.63 34.81
N ASN A 272 -6.82 12.20 33.85
CA ASN A 272 -6.64 12.87 32.57
C ASN A 272 -7.38 12.10 31.46
N PRO A 273 -8.58 12.54 31.05
CA PRO A 273 -9.34 11.87 30.00
C PRO A 273 -8.66 11.96 28.62
N GLU A 274 -7.76 12.93 28.40
CA GLU A 274 -7.04 13.08 27.13
C GLU A 274 -5.99 11.97 26.91
N LEU A 275 -5.58 11.29 27.98
CA LEU A 275 -4.64 10.18 27.94
C LEU A 275 -5.33 8.82 27.74
N LEU A 276 -6.67 8.75 27.71
CA LEU A 276 -7.38 7.50 27.46
C LEU A 276 -7.11 6.96 26.05
N PRO A 277 -7.02 5.62 25.88
CA PRO A 277 -6.87 5.00 24.56
C PRO A 277 -7.93 5.48 23.59
N ASP A 278 -7.53 5.77 22.35
CA ASP A 278 -8.44 6.18 21.28
C ASP A 278 -8.54 5.13 20.18
N ALA A 279 -9.29 5.44 19.12
CA ALA A 279 -9.44 4.54 17.98
C ALA A 279 -8.09 4.20 17.35
N VAL A 280 -7.12 5.12 17.34
CA VAL A 280 -5.79 4.89 16.78
C VAL A 280 -5.01 3.89 17.64
N THR A 281 -5.10 3.99 18.96
CA THR A 281 -4.48 3.04 19.90
C THR A 281 -4.95 1.60 19.62
N TYR A 282 -6.26 1.38 19.62
CA TYR A 282 -6.83 0.03 19.46
C TYR A 282 -6.63 -0.53 18.06
N THR A 283 -6.82 0.28 17.00
CA THR A 283 -6.59 -0.20 15.62
C THR A 283 -5.15 -0.57 15.36
N THR A 284 -4.18 0.14 15.97
CA THR A 284 -2.76 -0.20 15.89
C THR A 284 -2.47 -1.56 16.53
N LEU A 285 -3.03 -1.82 17.71
CA LEU A 285 -2.89 -3.11 18.39
C LEU A 285 -3.56 -4.25 17.63
N LEU A 286 -4.78 -4.05 17.14
CA LEU A 286 -5.50 -5.06 16.36
C LEU A 286 -4.72 -5.49 15.12
N LYS A 287 -4.06 -4.54 14.44
CA LYS A 287 -3.18 -4.86 13.31
C LYS A 287 -1.99 -5.75 13.72
N GLY A 288 -1.34 -5.44 14.85
CA GLY A 288 -0.24 -6.24 15.36
C GLY A 288 -0.66 -7.64 15.81
N LEU A 289 -1.76 -7.71 16.56
CA LEU A 289 -2.31 -8.95 17.07
C LEU A 289 -2.80 -9.88 15.95
N GLY A 290 -3.48 -9.33 14.95
CA GLY A 290 -3.89 -10.08 13.76
C GLY A 290 -2.70 -10.72 13.04
N ASN A 291 -1.59 -9.99 12.90
CA ASN A 291 -0.36 -10.52 12.29
C ASN A 291 0.31 -11.62 13.14
N SER A 292 0.20 -11.56 14.46
CA SER A 292 0.73 -12.59 15.37
C SER A 292 -0.15 -13.86 15.45
N GLY A 293 -1.39 -13.80 14.96
CA GLY A 293 -2.34 -14.90 15.03
C GLY A 293 -3.00 -15.12 16.40
N ASP A 294 -2.77 -14.24 17.40
CA ASP A 294 -3.36 -14.35 18.74
C ASP A 294 -4.84 -13.95 18.76
N LEU A 295 -5.72 -14.90 18.48
CA LEU A 295 -7.17 -14.72 18.48
C LEU A 295 -7.73 -14.28 19.84
N TYR A 296 -7.17 -14.78 20.95
CA TYR A 296 -7.70 -14.50 22.28
C TYR A 296 -7.53 -13.01 22.62
N SER A 297 -6.34 -12.48 22.40
CA SER A 297 -6.05 -11.07 22.61
C SER A 297 -6.80 -10.17 21.62
N VAL A 298 -6.96 -10.58 20.35
CA VAL A 298 -7.81 -9.85 19.39
C VAL A 298 -9.25 -9.71 19.92
N LEU A 299 -9.86 -10.80 20.38
CA LEU A 299 -11.22 -10.78 20.90
C LEU A 299 -11.34 -9.90 22.15
N LYS A 300 -10.37 -9.99 23.07
CA LYS A 300 -10.32 -9.13 24.26
C LYS A 300 -10.31 -7.65 23.87
N ILE A 301 -9.44 -7.25 22.94
CA ILE A 301 -9.33 -5.88 22.46
C ILE A 301 -10.60 -5.41 21.71
N VAL A 302 -11.21 -6.28 20.89
CA VAL A 302 -12.49 -5.98 20.21
C VAL A 302 -13.61 -5.69 21.21
N VAL A 303 -13.74 -6.53 22.25
CA VAL A 303 -14.75 -6.34 23.30
C VAL A 303 -14.47 -5.05 24.07
N GLU A 304 -13.22 -4.82 24.45
CA GLU A 304 -12.82 -3.62 25.18
C GLU A 304 -13.12 -2.35 24.38
N MET A 305 -12.74 -2.30 23.10
CA MET A 305 -12.98 -1.18 22.20
C MET A 305 -14.47 -0.88 22.04
N LYS A 306 -15.32 -1.91 21.94
CA LYS A 306 -16.79 -1.77 21.85
C LYS A 306 -17.43 -1.34 23.17
N SER A 307 -16.90 -1.78 24.30
CA SER A 307 -17.40 -1.42 25.64
C SER A 307 -16.97 -0.03 26.08
N SER A 308 -15.93 0.51 25.45
CA SER A 308 -15.44 1.86 25.70
C SER A 308 -16.43 2.90 25.19
N LEU A 309 -16.44 4.09 25.81
CA LEU A 309 -17.25 5.24 25.35
C LEU A 309 -16.74 5.85 24.02
N LEU A 310 -15.96 5.10 23.25
CA LEU A 310 -15.38 5.52 21.99
C LEU A 310 -16.42 5.37 20.87
N SER A 311 -16.53 6.39 20.01
CA SER A 311 -17.26 6.25 18.77
C SER A 311 -16.50 5.33 17.83
N VAL A 312 -16.94 4.08 17.71
CA VAL A 312 -16.36 3.11 16.78
C VAL A 312 -16.65 3.58 15.35
N ASP A 313 -15.61 4.06 14.68
CA ASP A 313 -15.69 4.53 13.31
C ASP A 313 -15.47 3.40 12.29
N ARG A 314 -15.57 3.73 10.99
CA ARG A 314 -15.41 2.77 9.90
C ARG A 314 -14.03 2.09 9.92
N THR A 315 -12.99 2.83 10.27
CA THR A 315 -11.60 2.34 10.34
C THR A 315 -11.41 1.35 11.48
N ALA A 316 -12.05 1.59 12.62
CA ALA A 316 -12.10 0.67 13.74
C ALA A 316 -12.78 -0.65 13.36
N TYR A 317 -13.97 -0.61 12.76
CA TYR A 317 -14.66 -1.81 12.29
C TYR A 317 -13.83 -2.62 11.29
N THR A 318 -13.22 -1.92 10.33
CA THR A 318 -12.33 -2.54 9.34
C THR A 318 -11.17 -3.27 10.03
N SER A 319 -10.51 -2.61 10.99
CA SER A 319 -9.36 -3.18 11.71
C SER A 319 -9.75 -4.39 12.56
N MET A 320 -10.92 -4.36 13.22
CA MET A 320 -11.44 -5.50 13.98
C MET A 320 -11.70 -6.71 13.06
N ILE A 321 -12.33 -6.49 11.91
CA ILE A 321 -12.64 -7.55 10.95
C ILE A 321 -11.36 -8.13 10.34
N ASP A 322 -10.45 -7.28 9.84
CA ASP A 322 -9.19 -7.75 9.25
C ASP A 322 -8.33 -8.53 10.27
N ALA A 323 -8.28 -8.10 11.54
CA ALA A 323 -7.58 -8.83 12.60
C ALA A 323 -8.20 -10.20 12.89
N LEU A 324 -9.53 -10.28 12.97
CA LEU A 324 -10.24 -11.55 13.17
C LEU A 324 -10.05 -12.52 11.99
N LEU A 325 -10.08 -12.00 10.77
CA LEU A 325 -9.80 -12.78 9.56
C LEU A 325 -8.35 -13.29 9.53
N ALA A 326 -7.38 -12.47 9.92
CA ALA A 326 -5.97 -12.86 10.01
C ALA A 326 -5.74 -13.99 11.03
N CYS A 327 -6.49 -13.99 12.13
CA CYS A 327 -6.52 -15.08 13.11
C CYS A 327 -7.37 -16.30 12.68
N GLY A 328 -7.96 -16.29 11.48
CA GLY A 328 -8.82 -17.37 10.98
C GLY A 328 -10.25 -17.42 11.55
N SER A 329 -10.65 -16.44 12.37
CA SER A 329 -11.99 -16.37 12.97
C SER A 329 -12.99 -15.67 12.05
N ILE A 330 -13.47 -16.42 11.07
CA ILE A 330 -14.44 -15.92 10.08
C ILE A 330 -15.80 -15.60 10.73
N ASP A 331 -16.25 -16.41 11.70
CA ASP A 331 -17.55 -16.19 12.36
C ASP A 331 -17.54 -14.91 13.21
N GLY A 332 -16.43 -14.66 13.91
CA GLY A 332 -16.20 -13.40 14.62
C GLY A 332 -16.20 -12.21 13.65
N ALA A 333 -15.47 -12.33 12.54
CA ALA A 333 -15.43 -11.30 11.51
C ALA A 333 -16.83 -11.01 10.93
N LEU A 334 -17.65 -12.04 10.67
CA LEU A 334 -19.02 -11.88 10.20
C LEU A 334 -19.95 -11.22 11.24
N CYS A 335 -19.78 -11.51 12.52
CA CYS A 335 -20.53 -10.86 13.59
C CYS A 335 -20.26 -9.35 13.59
N ILE A 336 -18.99 -8.95 13.58
CA ILE A 336 -18.59 -7.53 13.52
C ILE A 336 -19.04 -6.89 12.19
N PHE A 337 -18.98 -7.63 11.08
CA PHE A 337 -19.44 -7.16 9.78
C PHE A 337 -20.97 -6.93 9.76
N GLY A 338 -21.76 -7.81 10.37
CA GLY A 338 -23.20 -7.64 10.54
C GLY A 338 -23.53 -6.38 11.35
N ASP A 339 -22.74 -6.10 12.40
CA ASP A 339 -22.90 -4.92 13.23
C ASP A 339 -22.66 -3.61 12.45
N ILE A 340 -21.57 -3.52 11.67
CA ILE A 340 -21.31 -2.31 10.86
C ILE A 340 -22.40 -2.10 9.81
N ILE A 341 -22.90 -3.16 9.16
CA ILE A 341 -24.00 -3.05 8.17
C ILE A 341 -25.29 -2.55 8.84
N LYS A 342 -25.61 -3.07 10.03
CA LYS A 342 -26.78 -2.62 10.80
C LYS A 342 -26.66 -1.14 11.17
N GLN A 343 -25.49 -0.72 11.67
CA GLN A 343 -25.26 0.67 12.05
C GLN A 343 -25.16 1.61 10.84
N ALA A 344 -24.69 1.12 9.70
CA ALA A 344 -24.63 1.87 8.45
C ALA A 344 -26.01 2.26 7.90
N GLY A 345 -27.07 1.54 8.30
CA GLY A 345 -28.46 1.92 8.00
C GLY A 345 -28.87 3.24 8.64
N SER A 346 -28.37 3.51 9.86
CA SER A 346 -28.64 4.75 10.60
C SER A 346 -27.56 5.82 10.39
N ASN A 347 -26.30 5.41 10.19
CA ASN A 347 -25.15 6.30 10.01
C ASN A 347 -24.42 6.03 8.69
N LYS A 348 -24.60 6.91 7.71
CA LYS A 348 -23.97 6.78 6.38
C LYS A 348 -22.43 6.75 6.44
N ASP A 349 -21.82 7.33 7.47
CA ASP A 349 -20.37 7.36 7.62
C ASP A 349 -19.77 6.00 8.00
N LEU A 350 -20.60 5.06 8.46
CA LEU A 350 -20.18 3.70 8.79
C LEU A 350 -20.33 2.73 7.63
N ARG A 351 -20.86 3.15 6.47
CA ARG A 351 -20.94 2.28 5.30
C ARG A 351 -19.55 1.71 4.94
N PRO A 352 -19.40 0.39 4.79
CA PRO A 352 -18.13 -0.24 4.43
C PRO A 352 -17.55 0.30 3.12
N LYS A 353 -16.23 0.18 2.96
CA LYS A 353 -15.57 0.37 1.66
C LYS A 353 -15.47 -0.99 0.94
N PRO A 354 -15.31 -1.01 -0.40
CA PRO A 354 -15.22 -2.27 -1.16
C PRO A 354 -14.13 -3.24 -0.67
N HIS A 355 -12.99 -2.72 -0.21
CA HIS A 355 -11.90 -3.57 0.29
C HIS A 355 -12.31 -4.49 1.44
N LEU A 356 -13.26 -4.09 2.30
CA LEU A 356 -13.71 -4.91 3.43
C LEU A 356 -14.51 -6.13 2.96
N TYR A 357 -15.33 -5.97 1.90
CA TYR A 357 -16.01 -7.10 1.25
C TYR A 357 -15.00 -8.07 0.67
N LEU A 358 -13.98 -7.56 -0.02
CA LEU A 358 -12.91 -8.37 -0.60
C LEU A 358 -12.10 -9.11 0.47
N SER A 359 -11.78 -8.48 1.61
CA SER A 359 -11.13 -9.16 2.75
C SER A 359 -11.93 -10.38 3.22
N ILE A 360 -13.25 -10.24 3.42
CA ILE A 360 -14.11 -11.34 3.86
C ILE A 360 -14.27 -12.39 2.74
N MET A 361 -14.43 -11.95 1.49
CA MET A 361 -14.55 -12.84 0.33
C MET A 361 -13.30 -13.71 0.14
N ARG A 362 -12.09 -13.18 0.36
CA ARG A 362 -10.83 -13.96 0.36
C ARG A 362 -10.93 -15.13 1.34
N ALA A 363 -11.37 -14.88 2.57
CA ALA A 363 -11.45 -15.91 3.59
C ALA A 363 -12.47 -17.03 3.23
N PHE A 364 -13.60 -16.68 2.61
CA PHE A 364 -14.57 -17.67 2.13
C PHE A 364 -14.14 -18.39 0.85
N ALA A 365 -13.42 -17.70 -0.04
CA ALA A 365 -12.88 -18.30 -1.25
C ALA A 365 -11.89 -19.42 -0.94
N THR A 366 -11.01 -19.21 0.04
CA THR A 366 -10.08 -20.24 0.51
C THR A 366 -10.81 -21.45 1.13
N ARG A 367 -11.98 -21.25 1.76
CA ARG A 367 -12.83 -22.34 2.27
C ARG A 367 -13.69 -23.03 1.20
N GLY A 368 -13.82 -22.44 0.01
CA GLY A 368 -14.72 -22.92 -1.04
C GLY A 368 -16.20 -22.56 -0.82
N ASP A 369 -16.54 -21.59 0.04
CA ASP A 369 -17.94 -21.18 0.21
C ASP A 369 -18.36 -20.21 -0.91
N VAL A 370 -18.74 -20.79 -2.04
CA VAL A 370 -19.18 -20.07 -3.24
C VAL A 370 -20.38 -19.18 -2.95
N ASP A 371 -21.36 -19.69 -2.20
CA ASP A 371 -22.62 -18.98 -1.95
C ASP A 371 -22.37 -17.70 -1.16
N MET A 372 -21.51 -17.75 -0.16
CA MET A 372 -21.17 -16.57 0.63
C MET A 372 -20.38 -15.54 -0.20
N VAL A 373 -19.44 -15.99 -1.02
CA VAL A 373 -18.69 -15.10 -1.94
C VAL A 373 -19.64 -14.44 -2.94
N MET A 374 -20.60 -15.17 -3.52
CA MET A 374 -21.62 -14.61 -4.41
C MET A 374 -22.51 -13.58 -3.69
N ARG A 375 -22.95 -13.87 -2.47
CA ARG A 375 -23.78 -12.96 -1.67
C ARG A 375 -23.04 -11.67 -1.36
N LEU A 376 -21.79 -11.76 -0.92
CA LEU A 376 -20.94 -10.60 -0.61
C LEU A 376 -20.66 -9.77 -1.86
N ASN A 377 -20.36 -10.40 -3.00
CA ASN A 377 -20.15 -9.70 -4.27
C ASN A 377 -21.41 -8.91 -4.69
N LYS A 378 -22.61 -9.51 -4.59
CA LYS A 378 -23.86 -8.81 -4.89
C LYS A 378 -24.14 -7.65 -3.91
N ARG A 379 -23.87 -7.84 -2.62
CA ARG A 379 -24.08 -6.83 -1.56
C ARG A 379 -23.08 -5.69 -1.60
N MET A 380 -21.87 -5.92 -2.11
CA MET A 380 -20.83 -4.90 -2.23
C MET A 380 -21.33 -3.66 -3.01
N TRP A 381 -22.19 -3.83 -4.02
CA TRP A 381 -22.70 -2.74 -4.87
C TRP A 381 -23.62 -1.75 -4.15
N PRO A 382 -24.72 -2.17 -3.48
CA PRO A 382 -25.61 -1.25 -2.77
C PRO A 382 -25.02 -0.72 -1.45
N ASP A 383 -24.18 -1.51 -0.78
CA ASP A 383 -23.85 -1.28 0.62
C ASP A 383 -22.51 -0.55 0.81
N SER A 384 -21.68 -0.41 -0.24
CA SER A 384 -20.38 0.26 -0.16
C SER A 384 -20.43 1.79 -0.29
N VAL A 385 -19.44 2.48 0.27
CA VAL A 385 -19.17 3.91 0.00
C VAL A 385 -18.26 4.09 -1.21
N GLY A 386 -18.61 5.06 -2.06
CA GLY A 386 -17.79 5.49 -3.18
C GLY A 386 -17.99 4.66 -4.43
N SER A 387 -17.17 4.90 -5.45
CA SER A 387 -17.13 4.09 -6.66
C SER A 387 -16.32 2.82 -6.43
N ILE A 388 -16.82 1.70 -6.95
CA ILE A 388 -16.08 0.43 -6.98
C ILE A 388 -15.10 0.49 -8.14
N SER A 389 -13.81 0.39 -7.84
CA SER A 389 -12.75 0.40 -8.86
C SER A 389 -12.84 -0.83 -9.77
N ARG A 390 -12.30 -0.73 -10.98
CA ARG A 390 -12.20 -1.87 -11.90
C ARG A 390 -11.46 -3.06 -11.26
N ALA A 391 -10.31 -2.79 -10.65
CA ALA A 391 -9.52 -3.80 -9.93
C ALA A 391 -10.32 -4.53 -8.83
N ALA A 392 -11.18 -3.82 -8.08
CA ALA A 392 -12.02 -4.45 -7.06
C ALA A 392 -13.10 -5.36 -7.66
N LYS A 393 -13.59 -5.06 -8.87
CA LYS A 393 -14.56 -5.91 -9.58
C LYS A 393 -13.90 -7.17 -10.12
N GLU A 394 -12.72 -7.01 -10.72
CA GLU A 394 -11.90 -8.11 -11.21
C GLU A 394 -11.58 -9.05 -10.05
N GLU A 395 -11.02 -8.53 -8.95
CA GLU A 395 -10.70 -9.33 -7.76
C GLU A 395 -11.93 -10.08 -7.20
N ALA A 396 -13.10 -9.43 -7.13
CA ALA A 396 -14.33 -10.08 -6.69
C ALA A 396 -14.74 -11.28 -7.57
N GLN A 397 -14.51 -11.19 -8.89
CA GLN A 397 -14.74 -12.29 -9.82
C GLN A 397 -13.68 -13.39 -9.67
N GLU A 398 -12.41 -13.01 -9.50
CA GLU A 398 -11.31 -13.96 -9.22
C GLU A 398 -11.60 -14.82 -7.99
N LEU A 399 -12.06 -14.17 -6.91
CA LEU A 399 -12.42 -14.82 -5.65
C LEU A 399 -13.60 -15.79 -5.78
N LEU A 400 -14.58 -15.44 -6.63
CA LEU A 400 -15.71 -16.33 -6.88
C LEU A 400 -15.29 -17.60 -7.63
N MET A 401 -14.36 -17.46 -8.57
CA MET A 401 -13.80 -18.60 -9.30
C MET A 401 -12.93 -19.49 -8.42
N GLU A 402 -12.09 -18.89 -7.56
CA GLU A 402 -11.33 -19.62 -6.55
C GLU A 402 -12.26 -20.43 -5.63
N ALA A 403 -13.33 -19.81 -5.12
CA ALA A 403 -14.32 -20.49 -4.30
C ALA A 403 -14.95 -21.70 -5.02
N ALA A 404 -15.34 -21.52 -6.29
CA ALA A 404 -15.96 -22.58 -7.09
C ALA A 404 -15.06 -23.80 -7.25
N ILE A 405 -13.77 -23.57 -7.45
CA ILE A 405 -12.78 -24.66 -7.58
C ILE A 405 -12.47 -25.33 -6.26
N ASN A 406 -12.33 -24.55 -5.18
CA ASN A 406 -12.06 -25.12 -3.86
C ASN A 406 -13.25 -25.98 -3.38
N ASN A 407 -14.47 -25.70 -3.86
CA ASN A 407 -15.67 -26.51 -3.64
C ASN A 407 -15.90 -27.60 -4.71
N ASN A 408 -14.96 -27.80 -5.64
CA ASN A 408 -15.06 -28.75 -6.76
C ASN A 408 -16.29 -28.54 -7.68
N GLN A 409 -16.84 -27.33 -7.76
CA GLN A 409 -17.96 -26.96 -8.64
C GLN A 409 -17.45 -26.52 -10.03
N ILE A 410 -16.98 -27.50 -10.79
CA ILE A 410 -16.31 -27.28 -12.09
C ILE A 410 -17.26 -26.62 -13.11
N ASP A 411 -18.54 -26.97 -13.13
CA ASP A 411 -19.51 -26.41 -14.08
C ASP A 411 -19.75 -24.92 -13.87
N LEU A 412 -19.82 -24.49 -12.59
CA LEU A 412 -19.94 -23.09 -12.24
C LEU A 412 -18.67 -22.32 -12.60
N ALA A 413 -17.50 -22.86 -12.26
CA ALA A 413 -16.21 -22.28 -12.65
C ALA A 413 -16.10 -22.13 -14.17
N ARG A 414 -16.54 -23.14 -14.93
CA ARG A 414 -16.60 -23.13 -16.40
C ARG A 414 -17.55 -22.06 -16.95
N GLY A 415 -18.71 -21.86 -16.30
CA GLY A 415 -19.66 -20.80 -16.65
C GLY A 415 -19.08 -19.39 -16.42
N LEU A 416 -18.40 -19.20 -15.29
CA LEU A 416 -17.74 -17.94 -14.94
C LEU A 416 -16.59 -17.61 -15.88
N LEU A 417 -15.75 -18.61 -16.20
CA LEU A 417 -14.63 -18.45 -17.13
C LEU A 417 -15.10 -18.06 -18.54
N ARG A 418 -16.18 -18.70 -19.03
CA ARG A 418 -16.79 -18.34 -20.33
C ARG A 418 -17.21 -16.87 -20.39
N ARG A 419 -17.75 -16.35 -19.29
CA ARG A 419 -18.18 -14.95 -19.22
C ARG A 419 -17.00 -13.99 -19.39
N ILE A 420 -15.88 -14.25 -18.72
CA ILE A 420 -14.67 -13.41 -18.78
C ILE A 420 -14.02 -13.46 -20.17
N VAL A 421 -13.87 -14.66 -20.73
CA VAL A 421 -13.33 -14.85 -22.09
C VAL A 421 -14.19 -14.12 -23.13
N ASN A 422 -15.52 -14.19 -23.01
CA ASN A 422 -16.45 -13.53 -23.91
C ASN A 422 -16.50 -12.00 -23.73
N GLU A 423 -16.27 -11.50 -22.51
CA GLU A 423 -16.21 -10.06 -22.20
C GLU A 423 -14.89 -9.40 -22.68
N LYS A 424 -14.00 -10.15 -23.38
CA LYS A 424 -12.69 -9.71 -23.91
C LYS A 424 -11.76 -9.15 -22.83
N GLU A 425 -11.83 -9.67 -21.61
CA GLU A 425 -10.84 -9.34 -20.57
C GLU A 425 -9.66 -10.30 -20.70
N CYS A 426 -8.50 -9.79 -21.13
CA CYS A 426 -7.24 -10.52 -21.04
C CYS A 426 -6.90 -10.68 -19.55
N PHE A 427 -6.84 -11.91 -19.06
CA PHE A 427 -6.41 -12.23 -17.70
C PHE A 427 -5.04 -12.91 -17.71
N SER A 428 -4.24 -12.69 -16.68
CA SER A 428 -2.93 -13.33 -16.56
C SER A 428 -3.08 -14.81 -16.19
N TRP A 429 -2.29 -15.69 -16.83
CA TRP A 429 -2.20 -17.10 -16.47
C TRP A 429 -1.61 -17.34 -15.07
N SER A 430 -0.88 -16.36 -14.54
CA SER A 430 -0.39 -16.36 -13.15
C SER A 430 -1.43 -15.87 -12.14
N SER A 431 -2.55 -15.29 -12.59
CA SER A 431 -3.63 -14.87 -11.70
C SER A 431 -4.46 -16.07 -11.24
N ARG A 432 -5.29 -15.87 -10.23
CA ARG A 432 -6.20 -16.90 -9.71
C ARG A 432 -7.09 -17.46 -10.83
N VAL A 433 -7.47 -16.62 -11.81
CA VAL A 433 -8.28 -16.98 -12.98
C VAL A 433 -7.52 -17.90 -13.95
N GLY A 434 -6.23 -17.67 -14.15
CA GLY A 434 -5.38 -18.54 -14.96
C GLY A 434 -5.26 -19.95 -14.38
N LEU A 435 -4.99 -20.04 -13.08
CA LEU A 435 -4.96 -21.33 -12.36
C LEU A 435 -6.32 -22.04 -12.41
N VAL A 436 -7.41 -21.28 -12.31
CA VAL A 436 -8.78 -21.77 -12.47
C VAL A 436 -8.99 -22.38 -13.86
N ALA A 437 -8.59 -21.66 -14.90
CA ALA A 437 -8.75 -22.09 -16.28
C ALA A 437 -8.01 -23.40 -16.55
N VAL A 438 -6.75 -23.51 -16.10
CA VAL A 438 -5.96 -24.75 -16.24
C VAL A 438 -6.63 -25.93 -15.53
N LYS A 439 -7.13 -25.73 -14.30
CA LYS A 439 -7.77 -26.78 -13.51
C LYS A 439 -9.13 -27.21 -14.07
N VAL A 440 -9.92 -26.29 -14.62
CA VAL A 440 -11.19 -26.63 -15.29
C VAL A 440 -10.94 -27.45 -16.55
N GLU A 441 -9.90 -27.10 -17.32
CA GLU A 441 -9.53 -27.78 -18.55
C GLU A 441 -8.99 -29.20 -18.30
N SER A 442 -8.13 -29.36 -17.28
CA SER A 442 -7.61 -30.68 -16.89
C SER A 442 -8.73 -31.63 -16.45
N LEU A 443 -9.65 -31.15 -15.61
CA LEU A 443 -10.78 -31.96 -15.13
C LEU A 443 -11.80 -32.26 -16.24
N SER A 444 -11.76 -31.53 -17.36
CA SER A 444 -12.61 -31.78 -18.53
C SER A 444 -11.93 -32.69 -19.56
N GLY A 445 -10.71 -33.17 -19.31
CA GLY A 445 -9.90 -33.95 -20.25
C GLY A 445 -9.69 -33.22 -21.58
N PHE A 446 -9.69 -31.89 -21.58
CA PHE A 446 -9.52 -31.03 -22.76
C PHE A 446 -10.45 -31.29 -23.97
N THR A 447 -11.46 -32.16 -23.82
CA THR A 447 -12.36 -32.61 -24.89
C THR A 447 -13.26 -31.49 -25.44
N ASN A 448 -13.53 -30.46 -24.61
CA ASN A 448 -14.31 -29.26 -24.95
C ASN A 448 -13.60 -28.01 -24.43
N SER A 449 -12.39 -27.77 -24.92
CA SER A 449 -11.55 -26.66 -24.44
C SER A 449 -12.18 -25.29 -24.70
N LEU A 450 -12.43 -24.53 -23.63
CA LEU A 450 -12.88 -23.14 -23.68
C LEU A 450 -11.78 -22.19 -24.19
N LEU A 451 -10.54 -22.67 -24.19
CA LEU A 451 -9.33 -21.93 -24.54
C LEU A 451 -8.89 -22.19 -25.99
N ARG A 452 -9.60 -23.05 -26.73
CA ARG A 452 -9.54 -23.09 -28.20
C ARG A 452 -10.47 -22.00 -28.76
N PRO A 453 -10.02 -21.09 -29.64
CA PRO A 453 -8.73 -21.06 -30.36
C PRO A 453 -7.66 -20.11 -29.77
N HIS A 454 -7.88 -19.49 -28.61
CA HIS A 454 -7.09 -18.35 -28.16
C HIS A 454 -5.72 -18.70 -27.52
N VAL A 455 -5.55 -19.90 -26.94
CA VAL A 455 -4.37 -20.24 -26.10
C VAL A 455 -3.63 -21.49 -26.57
N PHE A 456 -4.36 -22.50 -27.05
CA PHE A 456 -3.79 -23.76 -27.55
C PHE A 456 -3.67 -23.90 -29.09
N PRO A 457 -3.62 -22.84 -29.93
CA PRO A 457 -3.43 -23.07 -31.37
C PRO A 457 -2.01 -23.59 -31.70
N GLN A 458 -1.03 -23.43 -30.79
CA GLN A 458 0.37 -23.82 -31.02
C GLN A 458 0.79 -25.16 -30.40
N ILE A 459 -0.01 -25.71 -29.48
CA ILE A 459 0.29 -26.98 -28.79
C ILE A 459 -0.84 -27.97 -29.06
N ILE A 460 -0.51 -29.11 -29.66
CA ILE A 460 -1.44 -30.20 -29.89
C ILE A 460 -1.30 -31.16 -28.71
N LEU A 461 -2.34 -31.28 -27.87
CA LEU A 461 -2.28 -32.07 -26.62
C LEU A 461 -2.04 -33.58 -26.83
N ASN A 462 -2.38 -34.10 -28.01
CA ASN A 462 -2.14 -35.48 -28.41
C ASN A 462 -0.71 -35.73 -28.92
N ASP A 463 0.08 -34.68 -29.15
CA ASP A 463 1.48 -34.85 -29.52
C ASP A 463 2.28 -35.47 -28.36
N PRO A 464 3.39 -36.18 -28.66
CA PRO A 464 4.32 -36.64 -27.64
C PRO A 464 4.96 -35.46 -26.89
N VAL A 465 5.15 -35.61 -25.58
CA VAL A 465 5.78 -34.61 -24.71
C VAL A 465 7.19 -34.24 -25.18
N GLU A 466 7.87 -35.16 -25.87
CA GLU A 466 9.18 -34.94 -26.50
C GLU A 466 9.23 -33.70 -27.38
N LYS A 467 8.12 -33.33 -28.04
CA LYS A 467 8.06 -32.16 -28.92
C LYS A 467 8.10 -30.82 -28.18
N TYR A 468 7.68 -30.78 -26.91
CA TYR A 468 7.54 -29.55 -26.12
C TYR A 468 8.42 -29.54 -24.87
N MET A 469 9.18 -30.60 -24.59
CA MET A 469 10.09 -30.62 -23.44
C MET A 469 11.27 -29.67 -23.66
N VAL A 470 11.82 -29.12 -22.57
CA VAL A 470 13.11 -28.43 -22.59
C VAL A 470 14.21 -29.50 -22.48
N PRO A 471 15.22 -29.52 -23.37
CA PRO A 471 16.34 -30.44 -23.25
C PRO A 471 16.99 -30.40 -21.87
N PHE A 472 17.40 -31.55 -21.34
CA PHE A 472 17.80 -31.64 -19.93
C PHE A 472 18.98 -30.72 -19.61
N GLN A 473 19.96 -30.61 -20.49
CA GLN A 473 21.10 -29.70 -20.32
C GLN A 473 20.68 -28.22 -20.36
N GLU A 474 19.70 -27.86 -21.19
CA GLU A 474 19.19 -26.49 -21.29
C GLU A 474 18.40 -26.07 -20.05
N SER A 475 17.84 -27.04 -19.32
CA SER A 475 17.21 -26.80 -18.02
C SER A 475 18.20 -26.38 -16.92
N ARG A 476 19.52 -26.48 -17.18
CA ARG A 476 20.61 -26.16 -16.25
C ARG A 476 20.38 -26.79 -14.87
N PRO A 477 20.42 -28.14 -14.78
CA PRO A 477 20.26 -28.84 -13.52
C PRO A 477 21.37 -28.47 -12.54
N LEU A 478 21.09 -28.52 -11.24
CA LEU A 478 22.06 -28.25 -10.19
C LEU A 478 22.64 -29.56 -9.62
N PRO A 479 23.90 -29.57 -9.16
CA PRO A 479 24.45 -30.71 -8.43
C PRO A 479 23.62 -31.01 -7.17
N ALA A 480 23.34 -32.29 -6.91
CA ALA A 480 22.51 -32.71 -5.79
C ALA A 480 23.12 -32.37 -4.41
N ASP A 481 24.45 -32.29 -4.34
CA ASP A 481 25.25 -31.95 -3.16
C ASP A 481 25.46 -30.43 -2.98
N ALA A 482 24.97 -29.60 -3.92
CA ALA A 482 25.09 -28.16 -3.82
C ALA A 482 24.39 -27.62 -2.56
N ILE A 483 25.02 -26.64 -1.91
CA ILE A 483 24.47 -25.98 -0.72
C ILE A 483 23.57 -24.82 -1.15
N LEU A 484 22.35 -24.75 -0.62
CA LEU A 484 21.33 -23.75 -1.01
C LEU A 484 21.88 -22.31 -1.03
N ARG A 485 22.62 -21.90 0.00
CA ARG A 485 23.25 -20.56 0.13
C ARG A 485 24.02 -20.13 -1.13
N LYS A 486 24.67 -21.08 -1.83
CA LYS A 486 25.49 -20.80 -3.02
C LYS A 486 24.65 -20.63 -4.30
N VAL A 487 23.39 -21.06 -4.29
CA VAL A 487 22.52 -21.15 -5.47
C VAL A 487 21.15 -20.50 -5.29
N VAL A 488 20.93 -19.75 -4.19
CA VAL A 488 19.64 -19.08 -3.85
C VAL A 488 19.10 -18.27 -5.03
N MET A 489 19.97 -17.56 -5.75
CA MET A 489 19.59 -16.73 -6.89
C MET A 489 18.86 -17.52 -8.00
N ARG A 490 19.16 -18.81 -8.16
CA ARG A 490 18.46 -19.68 -9.13
C ARG A 490 16.99 -19.83 -8.74
N PHE A 491 16.71 -20.05 -7.46
CA PHE A 491 15.36 -20.20 -6.95
C PHE A 491 14.59 -18.88 -6.86
N LEU A 492 15.19 -17.71 -7.08
CA LEU A 492 14.45 -16.46 -7.27
C LEU A 492 13.85 -16.37 -8.68
N LYS A 493 14.53 -16.93 -9.68
CA LYS A 493 14.10 -16.93 -11.07
C LYS A 493 13.18 -18.10 -11.38
N ASP A 494 13.56 -19.30 -10.97
CA ASP A 494 12.85 -20.54 -11.29
C ASP A 494 12.09 -21.04 -10.06
N ARG A 495 10.91 -21.64 -10.26
CA ARG A 495 10.11 -22.21 -9.17
C ARG A 495 10.56 -23.62 -8.78
N SER A 496 11.02 -24.39 -9.76
CA SER A 496 11.51 -25.76 -9.58
C SER A 496 12.77 -25.97 -10.40
N VAL A 497 13.71 -26.74 -9.85
CA VAL A 497 15.00 -27.02 -10.48
C VAL A 497 15.32 -28.52 -10.36
N PRO A 498 15.67 -29.20 -11.47
CA PRO A 498 16.12 -30.60 -11.42
C PRO A 498 17.53 -30.71 -10.82
N LEU A 499 17.76 -31.77 -10.06
CA LEU A 499 19.04 -32.11 -9.46
C LEU A 499 19.71 -33.25 -10.21
N VAL A 500 21.03 -33.14 -10.38
CA VAL A 500 21.84 -34.12 -11.09
C VAL A 500 22.91 -34.72 -10.17
N ASP A 501 23.19 -36.01 -10.36
CA ASP A 501 24.35 -36.68 -9.76
C ASP A 501 25.61 -36.51 -10.62
N ASP A 502 26.74 -37.03 -10.12
CA ASP A 502 28.03 -37.00 -10.82
C ASP A 502 28.02 -37.75 -12.17
N TRP A 503 27.02 -38.60 -12.40
CA TRP A 503 26.86 -39.44 -13.59
C TRP A 503 25.89 -38.84 -14.62
N GLY A 504 25.32 -37.66 -14.33
CA GLY A 504 24.36 -36.99 -15.22
C GLY A 504 22.92 -37.50 -15.09
N GLY A 505 22.62 -38.32 -14.09
CA GLY A 505 21.28 -38.82 -13.77
C GLY A 505 20.48 -37.81 -12.95
N CYS A 506 19.17 -37.70 -13.22
CA CYS A 506 18.29 -36.84 -12.42
C CYS A 506 17.89 -37.58 -11.14
N VAL A 507 18.30 -37.05 -9.98
CA VAL A 507 18.09 -37.68 -8.67
C VAL A 507 16.99 -37.03 -7.84
N GLY A 508 16.48 -35.87 -8.26
CA GLY A 508 15.41 -35.17 -7.55
C GLY A 508 15.03 -33.85 -8.22
N ILE A 509 13.93 -33.25 -7.75
CA ILE A 509 13.52 -31.89 -8.09
C ILE A 509 13.33 -31.13 -6.79
N VAL A 510 13.87 -29.92 -6.72
CA VAL A 510 13.70 -29.02 -5.56
C VAL A 510 12.79 -27.87 -5.95
N HIS A 511 11.80 -27.57 -5.11
CA HIS A 511 10.93 -26.42 -5.27
C HIS A 511 11.40 -25.25 -4.40
N ARG A 512 11.16 -24.03 -4.88
CA ARG A 512 11.42 -22.78 -4.15
C ARG A 512 10.79 -22.80 -2.75
N ASP A 513 9.57 -23.31 -2.65
CA ASP A 513 8.82 -23.31 -1.39
C ASP A 513 9.41 -24.28 -0.35
N ASP A 514 10.22 -25.25 -0.78
CA ASP A 514 10.87 -26.23 0.11
C ASP A 514 12.26 -25.75 0.61
N CYS A 515 12.77 -24.66 0.03
CA CYS A 515 14.09 -24.10 0.32
C CYS A 515 14.12 -23.36 1.68
N THR A 516 14.12 -24.12 2.77
CA THR A 516 14.01 -23.60 4.14
C THR A 516 15.34 -23.55 4.91
N LYS A 517 16.36 -24.32 4.49
CA LYS A 517 17.64 -24.46 5.19
C LYS A 517 18.81 -24.02 4.30
N LEU A 518 19.36 -22.84 4.56
CA LEU A 518 20.43 -22.25 3.74
C LEU A 518 21.72 -23.08 3.70
N ASP A 519 22.04 -23.79 4.79
CA ASP A 519 23.30 -24.53 4.93
C ASP A 519 23.15 -26.05 4.70
N ALA A 520 22.05 -26.47 4.08
CA ALA A 520 21.80 -27.88 3.75
C ALA A 520 22.03 -28.20 2.25
N PRO A 521 22.40 -29.44 1.90
CA PRO A 521 22.44 -29.90 0.51
C PRO A 521 21.06 -29.88 -0.13
N LEU A 522 20.98 -29.54 -1.41
CA LEU A 522 19.71 -29.45 -2.15
C LEU A 522 18.91 -30.77 -2.12
N LEU A 523 19.57 -31.91 -2.23
CA LEU A 523 18.91 -33.22 -2.23
C LEU A 523 18.10 -33.48 -0.95
N SER A 524 18.53 -32.94 0.19
CA SER A 524 17.82 -33.09 1.47
C SER A 524 16.49 -32.35 1.53
N MET A 525 16.24 -31.45 0.57
CA MET A 525 15.02 -30.65 0.46
C MET A 525 14.16 -31.06 -0.75
N SER A 526 14.50 -32.15 -1.45
CA SER A 526 13.65 -32.70 -2.50
C SER A 526 12.48 -33.49 -1.90
N ARG A 527 11.33 -33.49 -2.58
CA ARG A 527 10.11 -34.17 -2.11
C ARG A 527 10.09 -35.69 -2.38
N GLY A 528 11.22 -36.27 -2.80
CA GLY A 528 11.33 -37.68 -3.21
C GLY A 528 11.93 -37.84 -4.62
N PRO A 529 11.85 -39.06 -5.21
CA PRO A 529 12.38 -39.31 -6.54
C PRO A 529 11.63 -38.48 -7.60
N PRO A 530 12.31 -38.04 -8.67
CA PRO A 530 11.65 -37.25 -9.69
C PRO A 530 10.60 -38.07 -10.43
N LEU A 531 9.52 -37.40 -10.79
CA LEU A 531 8.46 -37.99 -11.58
C LEU A 531 8.95 -38.13 -13.03
N CYS A 532 8.93 -39.35 -13.57
CA CYS A 532 9.48 -39.64 -14.89
C CYS A 532 8.40 -40.14 -15.86
N VAL A 533 8.43 -39.66 -17.10
CA VAL A 533 7.54 -40.12 -18.18
C VAL A 533 8.34 -40.49 -19.43
N PRO A 534 7.92 -41.50 -20.20
CA PRO A 534 8.54 -41.80 -21.48
C PRO A 534 8.30 -40.68 -22.51
N THR A 535 9.19 -40.54 -23.48
CA THR A 535 9.09 -39.55 -24.57
C THR A 535 7.78 -39.65 -25.37
N SER A 536 7.22 -40.85 -25.47
CA SER A 536 5.97 -41.14 -26.18
C SER A 536 4.70 -40.76 -25.42
N THR A 537 4.80 -40.31 -24.17
CA THR A 537 3.62 -39.89 -23.39
C THR A 537 3.01 -38.63 -24.00
N THR A 538 1.69 -38.58 -24.15
CA THR A 538 0.99 -37.40 -24.69
C THR A 538 1.11 -36.22 -23.73
N VAL A 539 1.19 -35.00 -24.27
CA VAL A 539 1.21 -33.76 -23.47
C VAL A 539 0.00 -33.70 -22.53
N GLU A 540 -1.17 -34.13 -22.99
CA GLU A 540 -2.38 -34.26 -22.15
C GLU A 540 -2.13 -35.09 -20.88
N HIS A 541 -1.58 -36.29 -21.04
CA HIS A 541 -1.35 -37.19 -19.92
C HIS A 541 -0.28 -36.66 -18.97
N VAL A 542 0.75 -35.99 -19.49
CA VAL A 542 1.77 -35.34 -18.64
C VAL A 542 1.18 -34.19 -17.82
N ILE A 543 0.28 -33.39 -18.41
CA ILE A 543 -0.41 -32.30 -17.70
C ILE A 543 -1.32 -32.86 -16.60
N ASP A 544 -2.10 -33.90 -16.90
CA ASP A 544 -2.96 -34.56 -15.91
C ASP A 544 -2.14 -35.11 -14.74
N LEU A 545 -1.03 -35.76 -15.03
CA LEU A 545 -0.13 -36.36 -14.06
C LEU A 545 0.52 -35.30 -13.15
N LEU A 546 0.97 -34.16 -13.69
CA LEU A 546 1.47 -33.02 -12.91
C LEU A 546 0.43 -32.48 -11.93
N LEU A 547 -0.82 -32.35 -12.38
CA LEU A 547 -1.91 -31.80 -11.57
C LEU A 547 -2.37 -32.79 -10.49
N ARG A 548 -2.43 -34.09 -10.82
CA ARG A 548 -2.80 -35.17 -9.89
C ARG A 548 -1.79 -35.32 -8.77
N GLU A 549 -0.50 -35.38 -9.11
CA GLU A 549 0.60 -35.54 -8.16
C GLU A 549 1.06 -34.21 -7.53
N LYS A 550 0.37 -33.10 -7.84
CA LYS A 550 0.69 -31.73 -7.37
C LYS A 550 2.18 -31.37 -7.57
N SER A 551 2.75 -31.85 -8.66
CA SER A 551 4.14 -31.62 -9.04
C SER A 551 4.20 -30.51 -10.08
N GLU A 552 5.27 -29.70 -10.06
CA GLU A 552 5.44 -28.61 -11.04
C GLU A 552 6.19 -29.04 -12.32
N MET A 553 6.94 -30.14 -12.23
CA MET A 553 7.86 -30.58 -13.28
C MET A 553 7.95 -32.11 -13.33
N VAL A 554 8.06 -32.65 -14.55
CA VAL A 554 8.32 -34.07 -14.85
C VAL A 554 9.61 -34.17 -15.65
N VAL A 555 10.37 -35.24 -15.43
CA VAL A 555 11.55 -35.61 -16.21
C VAL A 555 11.15 -36.54 -17.35
N VAL A 556 11.51 -36.20 -18.58
CA VAL A 556 11.22 -37.03 -19.76
C VAL A 556 12.41 -37.95 -20.04
N VAL A 557 12.14 -39.25 -20.17
CA VAL A 557 13.16 -40.32 -20.35
C VAL A 557 12.87 -41.16 -21.60
N LYS A 558 13.89 -41.83 -22.15
CA LYS A 558 13.73 -42.67 -23.36
C LYS A 558 12.96 -43.96 -23.04
N SER A 559 11.95 -44.31 -23.86
CA SER A 559 11.03 -45.45 -23.66
C SER A 559 11.66 -46.86 -23.64
N GLY A 560 12.98 -47.00 -23.75
CA GLY A 560 13.68 -48.29 -23.82
C GLY A 560 14.17 -48.87 -22.48
N ASN A 561 13.97 -48.18 -21.36
CA ASN A 561 14.56 -48.54 -20.07
C ASN A 561 13.53 -48.79 -18.93
N MET A 562 12.28 -49.07 -19.28
CA MET A 562 11.22 -49.36 -18.30
C MET A 562 10.88 -50.86 -18.36
N TYR A 563 11.68 -51.70 -17.70
CA TYR A 563 11.21 -53.03 -17.28
C TYR A 563 10.62 -52.89 -15.88
N GLU A 564 9.34 -53.23 -15.77
CA GLU A 564 8.58 -53.58 -14.56
C GLU A 564 9.02 -52.94 -13.22
N GLY A 565 8.32 -51.88 -12.83
CA GLY A 565 7.91 -51.68 -11.44
C GLY A 565 8.94 -51.20 -10.42
N ASN A 566 10.23 -51.03 -10.76
CA ASN A 566 11.19 -50.40 -9.84
C ASN A 566 12.25 -49.56 -10.57
N TYR A 567 12.49 -48.37 -10.02
CA TYR A 567 13.55 -47.45 -10.39
C TYR A 567 14.90 -48.19 -10.52
N THR A 568 15.61 -48.01 -11.63
CA THR A 568 17.07 -48.11 -11.63
C THR A 568 17.64 -46.78 -12.08
N SER A 569 18.73 -46.39 -11.42
CA SER A 569 19.59 -45.22 -11.60
C SER A 569 20.25 -45.09 -12.99
N SER A 570 19.63 -45.62 -14.04
CA SER A 570 20.22 -45.77 -15.39
C SER A 570 19.44 -45.08 -16.52
N SER A 571 18.26 -44.51 -16.25
CA SER A 571 17.47 -43.82 -17.27
C SER A 571 18.00 -42.40 -17.47
N ARG A 572 18.81 -42.21 -18.52
CA ARG A 572 19.33 -40.89 -18.89
C ARG A 572 18.16 -39.90 -19.14
N PRO A 573 18.11 -38.77 -18.43
CA PRO A 573 17.09 -37.76 -18.66
C PRO A 573 17.32 -37.10 -20.03
N LEU A 574 16.28 -37.05 -20.85
CA LEU A 574 16.30 -36.39 -22.16
C LEU A 574 15.85 -34.93 -22.07
N GLY A 575 14.88 -34.66 -21.20
CA GLY A 575 14.35 -33.33 -21.01
C GLY A 575 13.55 -33.19 -19.73
N VAL A 576 13.05 -31.99 -19.51
CA VAL A 576 12.06 -31.70 -18.49
C VAL A 576 10.85 -31.06 -19.13
N PHE A 577 9.67 -31.41 -18.62
CA PHE A 577 8.42 -30.76 -18.96
C PHE A 577 7.83 -30.13 -17.70
N SER A 578 7.46 -28.86 -17.78
CA SER A 578 6.74 -28.16 -16.71
C SER A 578 5.58 -27.38 -17.33
N LEU A 579 4.55 -27.11 -16.52
CA LEU A 579 3.45 -26.24 -16.94
C LEU A 579 3.94 -24.85 -17.35
N ALA A 580 5.15 -24.46 -16.93
CA ALA A 580 5.77 -23.21 -17.33
C ALA A 580 6.12 -23.13 -18.81
N ILE A 581 6.39 -24.28 -19.47
CA ILE A 581 6.72 -24.31 -20.89
C ILE A 581 5.51 -23.95 -21.75
N LEU A 582 4.29 -24.25 -21.28
CA LEU A 582 3.05 -23.82 -21.92
C LEU A 582 2.97 -22.29 -22.04
N TRP A 583 3.66 -21.54 -21.17
CA TRP A 583 3.72 -20.08 -21.18
C TRP A 583 4.63 -19.51 -22.27
N ASN A 584 5.60 -20.26 -22.77
CA ASN A 584 6.51 -19.79 -23.84
C ASN A 584 5.85 -19.79 -25.22
N PHE A 585 4.76 -20.53 -25.39
CA PHE A 585 4.00 -20.62 -26.64
C PHE A 585 2.79 -19.66 -26.70
N SER A 586 2.50 -18.94 -25.60
CA SER A 586 1.55 -17.83 -25.59
C SER A 586 2.30 -16.54 -25.91
N GLY A 587 2.36 -16.17 -27.20
CA GLY A 587 3.07 -14.96 -27.66
C GLY A 587 2.64 -13.67 -26.94
N ASP A 588 3.62 -12.79 -26.70
CA ASP A 588 3.52 -11.35 -26.42
C ASP A 588 2.30 -10.84 -25.63
N CYS A 589 2.15 -11.29 -24.37
CA CYS A 589 1.40 -10.55 -23.36
C CYS A 589 2.19 -10.29 -22.07
N SER A 590 3.50 -10.58 -22.05
CA SER A 590 4.32 -10.55 -20.82
C SER A 590 5.40 -9.46 -20.77
N SER A 591 5.51 -8.55 -21.75
CA SER A 591 6.52 -7.47 -21.66
C SER A 591 6.28 -6.50 -20.50
N ASP A 592 5.03 -6.35 -20.03
CA ASP A 592 4.69 -5.29 -19.08
C ASP A 592 4.42 -5.78 -17.64
N ILE A 593 4.42 -7.11 -17.41
CA ILE A 593 4.16 -7.68 -16.07
C ILE A 593 5.44 -8.25 -15.44
N HIS A 594 6.45 -8.63 -16.23
CA HIS A 594 7.75 -9.04 -15.67
C HIS A 594 8.52 -7.87 -15.04
N ASP A 595 8.30 -6.64 -15.48
CA ASP A 595 8.99 -5.47 -14.92
C ASP A 595 8.48 -5.04 -13.54
N ALA A 596 7.24 -5.34 -13.17
CA ALA A 596 6.67 -4.92 -11.88
C ALA A 596 7.21 -5.75 -10.70
N ASP A 597 7.44 -7.06 -10.88
CA ASP A 597 8.02 -7.92 -9.85
C ASP A 597 9.56 -7.86 -9.86
N ILE A 598 10.20 -7.67 -11.02
CA ILE A 598 11.65 -7.42 -11.10
C ILE A 598 12.00 -6.06 -10.49
N SER A 599 11.18 -5.01 -10.68
CA SER A 599 11.37 -3.71 -10.03
C SER A 599 11.29 -3.78 -8.50
N ARG A 600 10.39 -4.60 -7.94
CA ARG A 600 10.28 -4.77 -6.48
C ARG A 600 11.45 -5.57 -5.90
N VAL A 601 11.94 -6.57 -6.64
CA VAL A 601 13.11 -7.37 -6.22
C VAL A 601 14.43 -6.63 -6.44
N THR A 602 14.57 -5.80 -7.48
CA THR A 602 15.73 -4.93 -7.67
C THR A 602 15.78 -3.80 -6.65
N THR A 603 14.62 -3.26 -6.22
CA THR A 603 14.55 -2.29 -5.11
C THR A 603 14.95 -2.93 -3.78
N LEU A 604 14.51 -4.17 -3.50
CA LEU A 604 14.92 -4.95 -2.33
C LEU A 604 16.41 -5.34 -2.36
N MET A 605 16.97 -5.61 -3.55
CA MET A 605 18.41 -5.90 -3.73
C MET A 605 19.28 -4.65 -3.59
N GLN A 606 18.81 -3.47 -4.02
CA GLN A 606 19.52 -2.20 -3.82
C GLN A 606 19.55 -1.85 -2.32
N GLU A 607 18.45 -2.04 -1.60
CA GLU A 607 18.37 -1.83 -0.15
C GLU A 607 19.20 -2.84 0.66
N LEU A 608 19.35 -4.09 0.17
CA LEU A 608 20.21 -5.11 0.79
C LEU A 608 21.70 -4.90 0.50
N GLN A 609 22.07 -4.45 -0.71
CA GLN A 609 23.45 -4.10 -1.05
C GLN A 609 23.93 -2.84 -0.33
N ASP A 610 23.06 -1.84 -0.15
CA ASP A 610 23.37 -0.63 0.63
C ASP A 610 23.49 -0.92 2.14
N ALA A 611 22.79 -1.96 2.65
CA ALA A 611 22.89 -2.43 4.03
C ALA A 611 24.18 -3.22 4.31
N GLU A 612 24.67 -4.01 3.35
CA GLU A 612 25.95 -4.74 3.47
C GLU A 612 27.17 -3.83 3.26
N ALA A 613 27.07 -2.78 2.42
CA ALA A 613 28.13 -1.79 2.26
C ALA A 613 28.34 -0.88 3.49
N CYS A 614 27.31 -0.71 4.34
CA CYS A 614 27.41 0.06 5.58
C CYS A 614 28.03 -0.70 6.77
N ASN A 615 28.33 -2.00 6.63
CA ASN A 615 28.95 -2.82 7.69
C ASN A 615 30.43 -3.16 7.42
N CYS A 616 31.04 -2.52 6.41
CA CYS A 616 32.49 -2.52 6.20
C CYS A 616 32.95 -1.07 6.05
N GLY A 617 33.10 -0.38 7.18
CA GLY A 617 33.59 0.99 7.29
C GLY A 617 33.71 1.42 8.73
#